data_AF-G9HQ34-F1
#
_entry.id   AF-G9HQ34-F1
#
_cell.length_a   1.000
_cell.length_b   1.000
_cell.length_c   1.000
_cell.angle_alpha   90.00
_cell.angle_beta   90.00
_cell.angle_gamma   90.00
#
_symmetry.space_group_name_H-M   'P 1'
#
loop_
_entity.id
_entity.type
_entity.pdbx_description
1 polymer ?
#
loop_
_entity_poly.entity_id
_entity_poly.type
_entity_poly.pdbx_seq_one_letter_code
_entity_poly.pdbx_strand_id
1 'polypeptide(L)' 'MERSSYALILAGLLGNLIDRLFFGSVTDMFDLGWWPIFNVADSTLVIGVIGLVVYEIFWKGKNHS' A
#
# COMPACT_ATOMS: atom_id res chain seq x y z
N MET A 1 -12.60 -5.96 -5.43
CA MET A 1 -11.15 -5.76 -5.63
C MET A 1 -10.80 -4.28 -5.58
N GLU A 2 -11.33 -3.44 -6.48
CA GLU A 2 -11.08 -1.99 -6.49
C GLU A 2 -11.20 -1.28 -5.12
N ARG A 3 -12.35 -1.42 -4.45
CA ARG A 3 -12.57 -0.82 -3.12
C ARG A 3 -11.59 -1.31 -2.07
N SER A 4 -11.24 -2.60 -2.11
CA SER A 4 -10.27 -3.20 -1.20
C SER A 4 -8.87 -2.66 -1.46
N SER A 5 -8.49 -2.47 -2.73
CA SER A 5 -7.22 -1.86 -3.10
C SER A 5 -7.10 -0.42 -2.58
N TYR A 6 -8.13 0.40 -2.74
CA TYR A 6 -8.14 1.75 -2.18
C TYR A 6 -8.08 1.75 -0.65
N ALA A 7 -8.78 0.82 0.02
CA ALA A 7 -8.71 0.67 1.46
C ALA A 7 -7.28 0.34 1.94
N LEU A 8 -6.57 -0.55 1.24
CA LEU A 8 -5.18 -0.92 1.55
C LEU A 8 -4.21 0.26 1.34
N ILE A 9 -4.37 1.01 0.26
CA ILE A 9 -3.57 2.22 -0.01
C ILE A 9 -3.80 3.27 1.08
N LEU A 10 -5.07 3.54 1.43
CA LEU A 10 -5.41 4.49 2.49
C LEU A 10 -4.91 4.02 3.85
N ALA A 11 -5.02 2.74 4.17
CA ALA A 11 -4.51 2.18 5.43
C ALA A 11 -2.99 2.36 5.55
N GLY A 12 -2.23 2.09 4.49
CA GLY A 12 -0.78 2.31 4.47
C GLY A 12 -0.39 3.78 4.64
N LEU A 13 -1.05 4.68 3.89
CA LEU A 13 -0.83 6.12 4.01
C LEU A 13 -1.15 6.65 5.42
N LEU A 14 -2.28 6.22 5.98
CA LEU A 14 -2.70 6.62 7.32
C LEU A 14 -1.78 6.05 8.41
N GLY A 15 -1.31 4.81 8.27
CA GLY A 15 -0.36 4.22 9.21
C GLY A 15 0.93 5.04 9.32
N ASN A 16 1.55 5.35 8.17
CA ASN A 16 2.76 6.18 8.14
C ASN A 16 2.50 7.63 8.60
N LEU A 17 1.31 8.17 8.34
CA LEU A 17 0.93 9.50 8.83
C LEU A 17 0.79 9.51 10.36
N ILE A 18 0.09 8.53 10.92
CA ILE A 18 -0.08 8.37 12.37
C ILE A 18 1.29 8.25 13.03
N ASP A 19 2.17 7.41 12.50
CA ASP A 19 3.53 7.28 13.02
C ASP A 19 4.25 8.63 13.10
N ARG A 20 4.19 9.43 12.03
CA ARG A 20 4.80 10.76 12.00
C ARG A 20 4.16 11.73 12.99
N LEU A 21 2.84 11.65 13.21
CA LEU A 21 2.14 12.54 14.14
C LEU A 21 2.48 12.23 15.60
N PHE A 22 2.63 10.95 15.96
CA PHE A 22 2.86 10.54 17.35
C PHE A 22 4.33 10.38 17.71
N PHE A 23 5.16 9.92 16.77
CA PHE A 23 6.57 9.59 17.02
C PHE A 23 7.54 10.53 16.30
N GLY A 24 7.06 11.40 15.39
CA GLY A 24 7.89 12.34 14.63
C GLY A 24 8.66 11.70 13.46
N SER A 25 8.61 10.37 13.31
CA SER A 25 9.22 9.61 12.23
C SER A 25 8.40 8.35 11.93
N VAL A 26 8.67 7.71 10.79
CA VAL A 26 8.11 6.40 10.45
C VAL A 26 8.96 5.32 11.11
N THR A 27 8.33 4.30 11.71
CA THR A 27 9.07 3.18 12.30
C THR A 27 9.31 2.11 11.24
N ASP A 28 10.57 1.92 10.86
CA ASP A 28 10.98 0.85 9.95
C ASP A 28 11.15 -0.47 10.71
N MET A 29 10.62 -1.57 10.17
CA MET A 29 10.50 -2.85 10.90
C MET A 29 11.29 -3.99 10.25
N PHE A 30 11.35 -4.04 8.92
CA PHE A 30 11.87 -5.17 8.17
C PHE A 30 13.11 -4.76 7.39
N ASP A 31 14.25 -5.38 7.73
CA ASP A 31 15.53 -5.23 7.04
C ASP A 31 15.90 -6.53 6.31
N LEU A 32 16.09 -6.45 5.00
CA LEU A 32 16.50 -7.58 4.14
C LEU A 32 17.97 -7.48 3.72
N GLY A 33 18.69 -6.42 4.10
CA GLY A 33 20.09 -6.15 3.79
C GLY A 33 20.37 -5.61 2.39
N TRP A 34 19.73 -6.16 1.36
CA TRP A 34 19.90 -5.73 -0.06
C TRP A 34 18.77 -4.83 -0.56
N TRP A 35 17.71 -4.69 0.22
CA TRP A 35 16.51 -3.91 -0.09
C TRP A 35 16.31 -2.82 0.97
N PRO A 36 15.77 -1.64 0.62
CA PRO A 36 15.47 -0.60 1.60
C PRO A 36 14.61 -1.14 2.75
N ILE A 37 14.94 -0.74 3.98
CA ILE A 37 14.16 -1.11 5.15
C ILE A 37 12.74 -0.53 4.98
N PHE A 38 11.74 -1.33 5.32
CA PHE A 38 10.33 -0.97 5.14
C PHE A 38 9.49 -1.40 6.33
N ASN A 39 8.25 -0.94 6.37
CA ASN A 39 7.31 -1.33 7.40
C ASN A 39 6.03 -1.97 6.84
N VAL A 40 5.12 -2.31 7.74
CA VAL A 40 3.83 -2.91 7.36
C VAL A 40 3.02 -1.94 6.50
N ALA A 41 3.03 -0.64 6.81
CA ALA A 41 2.29 0.36 6.06
C ALA A 41 2.73 0.45 4.59
N ASP A 42 4.05 0.39 4.32
CA ASP A 42 4.61 0.35 2.97
C ASP A 42 4.17 -0.91 2.22
N SER A 43 4.20 -2.07 2.88
CA SER A 43 3.75 -3.34 2.30
C SER A 43 2.28 -3.28 1.90
N THR A 44 1.45 -2.70 2.78
CA THR A 44 0.00 -2.53 2.55
C THR A 44 -0.25 -1.62 1.33
N LEU A 45 0.53 -0.56 1.21
CA LEU A 45 0.53 0.36 0.08
C LEU A 45 0.87 -0.36 -1.23
N VAL A 46 1.96 -1.12 -1.26
CA VAL A 46 2.41 -1.88 -2.44
C VAL A 46 1.35 -2.89 -2.88
N ILE A 47 0.79 -3.67 -1.95
CA ILE A 47 -0.25 -4.66 -2.26
C ILE A 47 -1.51 -3.96 -2.81
N GLY A 48 -1.92 -2.84 -2.20
CA GLY A 48 -3.06 -2.06 -2.66
C GLY A 48 -2.87 -1.51 -4.08
N VAL A 49 -1.69 -0.94 -4.38
CA VAL A 49 -1.37 -0.44 -5.73
C VAL A 49 -1.34 -1.57 -6.75
N ILE A 50 -0.66 -2.68 -6.46
CA ILE A 50 -0.62 -3.85 -7.36
C ILE A 50 -2.03 -4.36 -7.61
N GLY A 51 -2.85 -4.52 -6.56
CA GLY A 51 -4.23 -4.97 -6.69
C GLY A 51 -5.10 -4.03 -7.54
N LEU A 52 -4.91 -2.72 -7.42
CA LEU A 52 -5.61 -1.73 -8.24
C LEU A 52 -5.19 -1.83 -9.72
N VAL A 53 -3.89 -1.88 -10.00
CA VAL A 53 -3.36 -1.99 -11.37
C VAL A 53 -3.87 -3.28 -12.04
N VAL A 54 -3.83 -4.41 -11.33
CA VAL A 54 -4.35 -5.69 -11.83
C VAL A 54 -5.85 -5.58 -12.13
N TYR A 55 -6.64 -4.97 -11.24
CA TYR A 55 -8.06 -4.79 -11.47
C TYR A 55 -8.36 -3.91 -12.70
N GLU A 56 -7.66 -2.79 -12.85
CA GLU A 56 -7.86 -1.86 -13.97
C GLU A 56 -7.53 -2.53 -15.31
N ILE A 57 -6.39 -3.24 -15.41
CA ILE A 57 -5.94 -3.88 -16.64
C ILE A 57 -6.84 -5.06 -17.03
N PHE A 58 -7.15 -5.95 -16.09
CA PHE A 58 -7.76 -7.24 -16.42
C PHE A 58 -9.28 -7.29 -16.23
N TRP A 59 -9.84 -6.46 -15.35
CA TRP A 59 -11.26 -6.54 -14.98
C TRP A 59 -12.07 -5.38 -15.54
N LYS A 60 -11.61 -4.14 -15.34
CA LYS A 60 -12.35 -2.95 -15.80
C LYS A 60 -12.38 -2.82 -17.32
N GLY A 61 -11.29 -3.20 -17.99
CA GLY A 61 -11.21 -3.20 -19.46
C GLY A 61 -12.15 -4.20 -20.15
N LYS A 62 -12.59 -5.27 -19.46
CA LYS A 62 -13.53 -6.27 -19.99
C LYS A 62 -15.00 -5.92 -19.80
N ASN A 63 -15.34 -5.08 -18.83
CA ASN A 63 -16.74 -4.76 -18.49
C ASN A 63 -17.33 -3.58 -19.31
N HIS A 64 -16.54 -2.98 -20.21
CA HIS A 64 -16.97 -1.90 -21.11
C HIS A 64 -17.07 -2.31 -22.59
N SER A 65 -17.03 -3.61 -22.92
CA SER A 65 -17.38 -4.16 -24.24
C SER A 65 -18.67 -4.96 -24.18
#